data_AF-A0AAV8F7G9-F1
#
_entry.id   AF-A0AAV8F7G9-F1
#
_cell.length_a   1.000
_cell.length_b   1.000
_cell.length_c   1.000
_cell.angle_alpha   90.00
_cell.angle_beta   90.00
_cell.angle_gamma   90.00
#
_symmetry.space_group_name_H-M   'P 1'
#
loop_
_entity.id
_entity.type
_entity.pdbx_description
1 polymer ?
#
loop_
_entity_poly.entity_id
_entity_poly.type
_entity_poly.pdbx_seq_one_letter_code
_entity_poly.pdbx_strand_id
1 'polypeptide(L)'
;MILQAFVGNISSRLTNMAADKVGMLLGIPDDIEKLQNTVHDIQCILSDAERKQIDSSAIQRWLMELKDVMYDADDLIDTWQIKTDDCVSSSKFSWSVSLISSFSNTKFAHEIGTKIKEINSRLDEISKKKSDLGLNELQEDARPFKHRRRNSDISLKTDPSVVLADIVGDKIEEDTKLIMKWLTTEEMGVKENVCVVAIVGMPGIGKTTLAKKIFNDPRVQEEFHLKFWVCVSKDVRGIELLKSIIREAGGNHGAAEERSELVPMLERLIRGKKFFLVLDDVWPESQNVWDGLLRGPMISGACGSRLLVTTRDDKVARFMNAIASHQVEKLSDEDSWSLLIKQKLVVTEVCSSS
;
A
#
# COMPACT_ATOMS: atom_id res chain seq x y z
N MET A 1 2.99 -1.33 16.41
CA MET A 1 3.58 -0.52 15.33
C MET A 1 2.62 -0.29 14.17
N ILE A 2 1.61 -1.14 13.96
CA ILE A 2 0.65 -0.99 12.85
C ILE A 2 -0.21 0.25 13.06
N LEU A 3 -0.69 0.49 14.29
CA LEU A 3 -1.50 1.67 14.58
C LEU A 3 -0.62 2.93 14.56
N GLN A 4 0.61 2.87 15.07
CA GLN A 4 1.57 3.97 14.96
C GLN A 4 1.81 4.43 13.51
N ALA A 5 2.06 3.48 12.61
CA ALA A 5 2.26 3.80 11.19
C ALA A 5 0.98 4.35 10.54
N PHE A 6 -0.19 3.80 10.89
CA PHE A 6 -1.48 4.27 10.38
C PHE A 6 -1.80 5.71 10.82
N VAL A 7 -1.67 6.00 12.12
CA VAL A 7 -1.83 7.36 12.67
C VAL A 7 -0.78 8.32 12.11
N GLY A 8 0.46 7.83 11.89
CA GLY A 8 1.53 8.53 11.17
C GLY A 8 1.10 9.03 9.79
N ASN A 9 0.52 8.14 9.00
CA ASN A 9 0.02 8.44 7.67
C ASN A 9 -1.11 9.47 7.70
N ILE A 10 -2.09 9.31 8.60
CA ILE A 10 -3.22 10.25 8.75
C ILE A 10 -2.72 11.66 9.09
N SER A 11 -1.80 11.80 10.04
CA SER A 11 -1.23 13.11 10.41
C SER A 11 -0.53 13.81 9.24
N SER A 12 0.25 13.06 8.44
CA SER A 12 0.87 13.61 7.24
C SER A 12 -0.17 14.09 6.22
N ARG A 13 -1.27 13.35 6.05
CA ARG A 13 -2.36 13.72 5.13
C ARG A 13 -3.17 14.91 5.65
N LEU A 14 -3.43 15.00 6.95
CA LEU A 14 -4.07 16.15 7.59
C LEU A 14 -3.24 17.42 7.41
N THR A 15 -1.92 17.33 7.46
CA THR A 15 -1.02 18.46 7.20
C THR A 15 -1.23 19.02 5.78
N ASN A 16 -1.41 18.14 4.79
CA ASN A 16 -1.71 18.55 3.41
C ASN A 16 -3.11 19.19 3.30
N MET A 17 -4.09 18.64 4.01
CA MET A 17 -5.45 19.18 4.07
C MET A 17 -5.51 20.56 4.74
N ALA A 18 -4.71 20.78 5.80
CA ALA A 18 -4.58 22.07 6.48
C ALA A 18 -3.88 23.13 5.62
N ALA A 19 -2.94 22.72 4.78
CA ALA A 19 -2.23 23.60 3.83
C ALA A 19 -3.08 23.95 2.58
N ASP A 20 -4.22 23.29 2.38
CA ASP A 20 -5.07 23.48 1.21
C ASP A 20 -5.89 24.79 1.31
N LYS A 21 -5.85 25.60 0.24
CA LYS A 21 -6.55 26.88 0.15
C LYS A 21 -8.07 26.72 0.20
N VAL A 22 -8.59 25.54 -0.12
CA VAL A 22 -10.02 25.21 -0.02
C VAL A 22 -10.49 25.16 1.45
N GLY A 23 -9.64 24.70 2.38
CA GLY A 23 -9.92 24.68 3.82
C GLY A 23 -10.18 26.07 4.40
N MET A 24 -9.36 27.03 3.98
CA MET A 24 -9.48 28.44 4.38
C MET A 24 -10.77 29.09 3.85
N LEU A 25 -11.22 28.71 2.65
CA LEU A 25 -12.43 29.23 2.03
C LEU A 25 -13.73 28.71 2.66
N LEU A 26 -13.68 27.54 3.31
CA LEU A 26 -14.86 26.90 3.93
C LEU A 26 -15.08 27.27 5.41
N GLY A 27 -14.16 28.03 6.02
CA GLY A 27 -14.29 28.46 7.41
C GLY A 27 -14.13 27.33 8.43
N ILE A 28 -13.39 26.27 8.07
CA ILE A 28 -13.08 25.11 8.93
C ILE A 28 -11.57 25.03 9.32
N PRO A 29 -10.71 26.08 9.21
CA PRO A 29 -9.29 25.91 9.48
C PRO A 29 -9.01 25.51 10.94
N ASP A 30 -9.74 26.11 11.89
CA ASP A 30 -9.55 25.88 13.32
C ASP A 30 -9.86 24.43 13.73
N ASP A 31 -10.90 23.84 13.13
CA ASP A 31 -11.32 22.46 13.39
C ASP A 31 -10.32 21.44 12.78
N ILE A 32 -9.74 21.74 11.61
CA ILE A 32 -8.69 20.92 10.99
C ILE A 32 -7.39 21.00 11.79
N GLU A 33 -6.99 22.19 12.21
CA GLU A 33 -5.80 22.42 13.02
C GLU A 33 -5.93 21.70 14.37
N LYS A 34 -7.10 21.78 15.01
CA LYS A 34 -7.39 21.03 16.23
C LYS A 34 -7.22 19.53 16.03
N LEU A 35 -7.77 18.98 14.94
CA LEU A 35 -7.66 17.56 14.63
C LEU A 35 -6.20 17.15 14.45
N GLN A 36 -5.42 17.94 13.71
CA GLN A 36 -4.01 17.70 13.49
C GLN A 36 -3.21 17.69 14.80
N ASN A 37 -3.45 18.66 15.67
CA ASN A 37 -2.76 18.77 16.96
C ASN A 37 -3.07 17.59 17.87
N THR A 38 -4.35 17.22 18.02
CA THR A 38 -4.74 16.07 18.87
C THR A 38 -4.19 14.75 18.33
N VAL A 39 -4.16 14.56 17.00
CA VAL A 39 -3.52 13.38 16.38
C VAL A 39 -2.02 13.35 16.68
N HIS A 40 -1.33 14.48 16.58
CA HIS A 40 0.10 14.59 16.88
C HIS A 40 0.40 14.23 18.35
N ASP A 41 -0.37 14.77 19.30
CA ASP A 41 -0.20 14.47 20.73
C ASP A 41 -0.38 12.97 21.04
N ILE A 42 -1.29 12.31 20.32
CA ILE A 42 -1.52 10.87 20.44
C ILE A 42 -0.35 10.08 19.85
N GLN A 43 0.28 10.54 18.76
CA GLN A 43 1.46 9.86 18.19
C GLN A 43 2.61 9.78 19.18
N CYS A 44 2.84 10.83 19.97
CA CYS A 44 3.91 10.90 20.95
C CYS A 44 3.84 9.80 22.04
N ILE A 45 2.67 9.21 22.25
CA ILE A 45 2.44 8.16 23.27
C ILE A 45 2.11 6.80 22.68
N LEU A 46 1.86 6.73 21.38
CA LEU A 46 1.33 5.54 20.73
C LEU A 46 2.33 4.38 20.79
N SER A 47 3.63 4.66 20.71
CA SER A 47 4.68 3.66 20.88
C SER A 47 4.72 3.06 22.29
N ASP A 48 4.42 3.83 23.34
CA ASP A 48 4.35 3.34 24.71
C ASP A 48 3.08 2.51 24.93
N ALA A 49 1.95 3.00 24.40
CA ALA A 49 0.67 2.31 24.47
C ALA A 49 0.69 0.95 23.75
N GLU A 50 1.21 0.88 22.52
CA GLU A 50 1.31 -0.38 21.78
C GLU A 50 2.25 -1.40 22.46
N ARG A 51 3.28 -0.95 23.19
CA ARG A 51 4.15 -1.85 23.99
C ARG A 51 3.43 -2.42 25.20
N LYS A 52 2.63 -1.60 25.88
CA LYS A 52 1.90 -1.98 27.10
C LYS A 52 0.57 -2.70 26.83
N GLN A 53 0.14 -2.77 25.57
CA GLN A 53 -1.13 -3.39 25.16
C GLN A 53 -1.26 -4.87 25.56
N ILE A 54 -0.14 -5.61 25.55
CA ILE A 54 -0.12 -7.06 25.86
C ILE A 54 -0.53 -7.32 27.31
N ASP A 55 -0.19 -6.40 28.21
CA ASP A 55 -0.34 -6.58 29.66
C ASP A 55 -1.55 -5.82 30.23
N SER A 56 -2.26 -5.03 29.41
CA SER A 56 -3.38 -4.19 29.85
C SER A 56 -4.55 -4.17 28.87
N SER A 57 -5.64 -4.81 29.28
CA SER A 57 -6.92 -4.80 28.55
C SER A 57 -7.54 -3.41 28.44
N ALA A 58 -7.22 -2.50 29.38
CA ALA A 58 -7.64 -1.10 29.33
C ALA A 58 -6.92 -0.34 28.21
N ILE A 59 -5.62 -0.57 28.03
CA ILE A 59 -4.82 0.01 26.92
C ILE A 59 -5.24 -0.62 25.59
N GLN A 60 -5.54 -1.91 25.56
CA GLN A 60 -6.09 -2.56 24.36
C GLN A 60 -7.42 -1.95 23.93
N ARG A 61 -8.33 -1.69 24.86
CA ARG A 61 -9.61 -1.00 24.58
C ARG A 61 -9.37 0.41 24.06
N TRP A 62 -8.47 1.16 24.69
CA TRP A 62 -8.11 2.51 24.26
C TRP A 62 -7.53 2.54 22.84
N LEU A 63 -6.64 1.61 22.48
CA LEU A 63 -6.08 1.49 21.13
C LEU A 63 -7.15 1.11 20.08
N MET A 64 -8.15 0.31 20.45
CA MET A 64 -9.27 0.00 19.56
C MET A 64 -10.17 1.21 19.31
N GLU A 65 -10.52 1.95 20.36
CA GLU A 65 -11.28 3.21 20.24
C GLU A 65 -10.54 4.23 19.38
N LEU A 66 -9.22 4.35 19.57
CA LEU A 66 -8.37 5.20 18.74
C LEU A 66 -8.39 4.75 17.28
N LYS A 67 -8.20 3.45 17.01
CA LYS A 67 -8.19 2.91 15.64
C LYS A 67 -9.50 3.22 14.91
N ASP A 68 -10.63 3.11 15.59
CA ASP A 68 -11.94 3.42 15.04
C ASP A 68 -12.04 4.89 14.60
N VAL A 69 -11.71 5.83 15.49
CA VAL A 69 -11.71 7.28 15.16
C VAL A 69 -10.73 7.63 14.04
N MET A 70 -9.62 6.88 13.93
CA MET A 70 -8.65 7.06 12.85
C MET A 70 -9.17 6.61 11.49
N TYR A 71 -10.04 5.59 11.43
CA TYR A 71 -10.72 5.26 10.17
C TYR A 71 -11.68 6.38 9.75
N ASP A 72 -12.44 6.96 10.69
CA ASP A 72 -13.31 8.09 10.37
C ASP A 72 -12.52 9.31 9.87
N ALA A 73 -11.33 9.55 10.43
CA ALA A 73 -10.42 10.59 9.97
C ALA A 73 -9.85 10.31 8.57
N ASP A 74 -9.52 9.06 8.26
CA ASP A 74 -9.03 8.66 6.93
C ASP A 74 -10.14 8.83 5.86
N ASP A 75 -11.37 8.38 6.17
CA ASP A 75 -12.56 8.53 5.33
C ASP A 75 -12.92 10.01 5.08
N LEU A 76 -12.76 10.86 6.10
CA LEU A 76 -12.94 12.29 5.99
C LEU A 76 -11.94 12.90 5.00
N ILE A 77 -10.66 12.54 5.10
CA ILE A 77 -9.61 13.06 4.22
C ILE A 77 -9.84 12.60 2.78
N ASP A 78 -10.22 11.34 2.57
CA ASP A 78 -10.60 10.81 1.25
C ASP A 78 -11.79 11.60 0.67
N THR A 79 -12.83 11.82 1.48
CA THR A 79 -14.02 12.59 1.08
C THR A 79 -13.66 14.03 0.71
N TRP A 80 -12.73 14.66 1.44
CA TRP A 80 -12.21 15.98 1.13
C TRP A 80 -11.51 16.00 -0.22
N GLN A 81 -10.54 15.11 -0.42
CA GLN A 81 -9.72 15.05 -1.64
C GLN A 81 -10.57 14.84 -2.91
N ILE A 82 -11.53 13.92 -2.86
CA ILE A 82 -12.45 13.66 -3.98
C ILE A 82 -13.24 14.93 -4.34
N LYS A 83 -13.82 15.60 -3.34
CA LYS A 83 -14.68 16.77 -3.56
C LYS A 83 -13.88 18.03 -3.93
N THR A 84 -12.63 18.15 -3.50
CA THR A 84 -11.72 19.22 -3.97
C THR A 84 -11.30 19.00 -5.43
N ASP A 85 -11.01 17.77 -5.83
CA ASP A 85 -10.58 17.44 -7.19
C ASP A 85 -11.71 17.64 -8.22
N ASP A 86 -12.95 17.33 -7.86
CA ASP A 86 -14.15 17.62 -8.67
C ASP A 86 -14.35 19.14 -8.88
N CYS A 87 -14.03 19.94 -7.86
CA CYS A 87 -14.14 21.40 -7.90
C CYS A 87 -13.07 22.04 -8.80
N VAL A 88 -11.85 21.51 -8.79
CA VAL A 88 -10.74 21.99 -9.65
C VAL A 88 -10.94 21.54 -11.10
N SER A 89 -11.42 20.31 -11.33
CA SER A 89 -11.60 19.74 -12.68
C SER A 89 -12.72 20.39 -13.50
N SER A 90 -13.72 20.98 -12.84
CA SER A 90 -14.80 21.74 -13.48
C SER A 90 -14.40 23.17 -13.89
N SER A 91 -13.16 23.60 -13.59
CA SER A 91 -12.63 24.94 -13.90
C SER A 91 -11.65 24.96 -15.09
N LYS A 92 -12.03 24.38 -16.23
CA LYS A 92 -11.32 24.60 -17.51
C LYS A 92 -11.92 25.78 -18.29
N PHE A 93 -11.92 27.00 -17.76
CA PHE A 93 -12.03 28.22 -18.58
C PHE A 93 -11.62 29.50 -17.81
N SER A 94 -10.63 30.21 -18.37
CA SER A 94 -10.29 31.63 -18.19
C SER A 94 -9.83 32.18 -16.83
N TRP A 95 -8.72 32.93 -16.89
CA TRP A 95 -7.96 33.58 -15.82
C TRP A 95 -8.72 34.64 -14.98
N SER A 96 -9.95 35.05 -15.31
CA SER A 96 -10.53 36.26 -14.69
C SER A 96 -11.91 36.01 -14.08
N VAL A 97 -12.02 36.24 -12.76
CA VAL A 97 -13.26 36.50 -12.00
C VAL A 97 -14.38 35.44 -12.13
N SER A 98 -14.20 34.28 -11.51
CA SER A 98 -15.31 33.34 -11.16
C SER A 98 -15.03 32.52 -9.89
N LEU A 99 -14.07 32.95 -9.07
CA LEU A 99 -13.40 32.14 -8.04
C LEU A 99 -14.27 31.77 -6.81
N ILE A 100 -15.59 31.99 -6.81
CA ILE A 100 -16.36 31.96 -5.54
C ILE A 100 -17.71 31.21 -5.61
N SER A 101 -18.28 30.89 -6.78
CA SER A 101 -19.65 30.29 -6.79
C SER A 101 -19.70 28.76 -6.55
N SER A 102 -18.60 28.03 -6.74
CA SER A 102 -18.55 26.58 -6.47
C SER A 102 -18.00 26.25 -5.07
N PHE A 103 -17.25 27.16 -4.47
CA PHE A 103 -16.81 27.05 -3.06
C PHE A 103 -17.95 27.29 -2.07
N SER A 104 -19.04 27.93 -2.51
CA SER A 104 -20.25 28.13 -1.71
C SER A 104 -21.21 26.95 -1.74
N ASN A 105 -20.73 25.72 -1.96
CA ASN A 105 -21.58 24.55 -1.76
C ASN A 105 -21.72 24.33 -0.25
N THR A 106 -22.61 25.10 0.37
CA THR A 106 -22.86 25.13 1.82
C THR A 106 -23.10 23.74 2.40
N LYS A 107 -23.64 22.82 1.60
CA LYS A 107 -23.81 21.41 1.95
C LYS A 107 -22.48 20.67 2.15
N PHE A 108 -21.50 20.89 1.27
CA PHE A 108 -20.17 20.27 1.39
C PHE A 108 -19.43 20.81 2.61
N ALA A 109 -19.41 22.14 2.78
CA ALA A 109 -18.80 22.78 3.93
C ALA A 109 -19.42 22.29 5.25
N HIS A 110 -20.75 22.20 5.29
CA HIS A 110 -21.50 21.70 6.44
C HIS A 110 -21.21 20.22 6.71
N GLU A 111 -21.22 19.37 5.69
CA GLU A 111 -20.95 17.93 5.82
C GLU A 111 -19.55 17.67 6.37
N ILE A 112 -18.52 18.28 5.78
CA ILE A 112 -17.14 18.16 6.25
C ILE A 112 -16.98 18.76 7.65
N GLY A 113 -17.51 19.96 7.87
CA GLY A 113 -17.43 20.64 9.17
C GLY A 113 -18.12 19.86 10.29
N THR A 114 -19.22 19.16 9.99
CA THR A 114 -19.91 18.31 10.97
C THR A 114 -19.06 17.09 11.32
N LYS A 115 -18.51 16.41 10.31
CA LYS A 115 -17.65 15.23 10.51
C LYS A 115 -16.36 15.56 11.26
N ILE A 116 -15.68 16.67 10.93
CA ILE A 116 -14.47 17.08 11.66
C ILE A 116 -14.78 17.35 13.13
N LYS A 117 -15.88 18.03 13.43
CA LYS A 117 -16.28 18.30 14.83
C LYS A 117 -16.58 17.04 15.61
N GLU A 118 -17.24 16.07 14.97
CA GLU A 118 -17.50 14.76 15.55
C GLU A 118 -16.21 14.00 15.87
N ILE A 119 -15.28 13.93 14.90
CA ILE A 119 -13.98 13.28 15.06
C ILE A 119 -13.18 13.97 16.17
N ASN A 120 -13.10 15.31 16.18
CA ASN A 120 -12.44 16.08 17.22
C ASN A 120 -13.01 15.80 18.61
N SER A 121 -14.34 15.73 18.74
CA SER A 121 -14.98 15.42 20.02
C SER A 121 -14.60 14.04 20.53
N ARG A 122 -14.66 13.03 19.65
CA ARG A 122 -14.29 11.64 20.00
C ARG A 122 -12.81 11.51 20.32
N LEU A 123 -11.95 12.21 19.56
CA LEU A 123 -10.51 12.19 19.78
C LEU A 123 -10.12 12.91 21.08
N ASP A 124 -10.80 14.00 21.44
CA ASP A 124 -10.63 14.67 22.74
C ASP A 124 -11.00 13.74 23.91
N GLU A 125 -12.07 12.95 23.78
CA GLU A 125 -12.45 11.96 24.79
C GLU A 125 -11.39 10.86 24.94
N ILE A 126 -10.86 10.35 23.82
CA ILE A 126 -9.79 9.36 23.82
C ILE A 126 -8.50 9.94 24.41
N SER A 127 -8.15 11.17 24.05
CA SER A 127 -6.96 11.87 24.56
C SER A 127 -7.04 12.09 26.07
N LYS A 128 -8.21 12.44 26.63
CA LYS A 128 -8.39 12.59 28.09
C LYS A 128 -8.13 11.31 28.87
N LYS A 129 -8.53 10.15 28.33
CA LYS A 129 -8.31 8.83 28.95
C LYS A 129 -6.81 8.43 29.02
N LYS A 130 -5.91 9.11 28.28
CA LYS A 130 -4.44 8.91 28.34
C LYS A 130 -3.90 9.01 29.76
N SER A 131 -4.31 10.05 30.48
CA SER A 131 -3.83 10.41 31.82
C SER A 131 -4.09 9.29 32.83
N ASP A 132 -5.26 8.66 32.71
CA ASP A 132 -5.73 7.58 33.59
C ASP A 132 -5.02 6.24 33.32
N LEU A 133 -4.38 6.10 32.15
CA LEU A 133 -3.71 4.89 31.70
C LEU A 133 -2.19 4.89 31.95
N GLY A 134 -1.63 5.96 32.53
CA GLY A 134 -0.19 6.06 32.83
C GLY A 134 0.71 5.99 31.60
N LEU A 135 0.23 6.53 30.47
CA LEU A 135 0.98 6.63 29.21
C LEU A 135 1.87 7.87 29.25
N ASN A 136 3.19 7.66 29.13
CA ASN A 136 4.17 8.75 29.19
C ASN A 136 4.63 9.12 27.78
N GLU A 137 4.83 10.42 27.54
CA GLU A 137 5.58 10.88 26.38
C GLU A 137 7.04 10.46 26.54
N LEU A 138 7.51 9.61 25.63
CA LEU A 138 8.92 9.32 25.54
C LEU A 138 9.59 10.56 24.92
N GLN A 139 10.21 11.41 25.75
CA GLN A 139 11.14 12.42 25.24
C GLN A 139 12.28 11.69 24.52
N GLU A 140 12.36 11.88 23.20
CA GLU A 140 13.51 11.45 22.41
C GLU A 140 14.73 12.29 22.80
N ASP A 141 15.48 11.82 23.78
CA ASP A 141 16.85 12.28 23.99
C ASP A 141 17.67 11.99 22.72
N ALA A 142 18.17 13.06 22.12
CA ALA A 142 19.07 13.05 20.98
C ALA A 142 20.31 12.19 21.25
N ARG A 143 20.24 10.91 20.90
CA ARG A 143 21.39 10.02 20.71
C ARG A 143 21.15 9.22 19.43
N PRO A 144 22.14 9.07 18.54
CA PRO A 144 21.98 8.26 17.35
C PRO A 144 21.86 6.79 17.76
N PHE A 145 20.62 6.32 17.90
CA PHE A 145 20.31 4.94 18.21
C PHE A 145 20.66 4.08 17.01
N LYS A 146 21.76 3.32 17.14
CA LYS A 146 22.00 2.13 16.33
C LYS A 146 20.78 1.21 16.50
N HIS A 147 20.00 1.00 15.43
CA HIS A 147 18.91 0.05 15.42
C HIS A 147 19.42 -1.36 15.73
N ARG A 148 19.34 -1.75 17.00
CA ARG A 148 19.36 -3.14 17.38
C ARG A 148 17.97 -3.69 17.07
N ARG A 149 17.80 -4.24 15.86
CA ARG A 149 16.58 -4.91 15.43
C ARG A 149 16.20 -5.95 16.48
N ARG A 150 15.11 -5.72 17.21
CA ARG A 150 14.36 -6.80 17.85
C ARG A 150 13.55 -7.46 16.74
N ASN A 151 13.85 -8.72 16.47
CA ASN A 151 13.08 -9.58 15.58
C ASN A 151 11.66 -9.70 16.15
N SER A 152 10.71 -8.98 15.56
CA SER A 152 9.32 -9.41 15.50
C SER A 152 9.13 -9.98 14.11
N ASP A 153 9.04 -11.31 14.01
CA ASP A 153 9.06 -12.09 12.76
C ASP A 153 7.77 -11.98 11.91
N ILE A 154 7.05 -10.85 11.96
CA ILE A 154 5.98 -10.54 11.00
C ILE A 154 6.53 -9.50 10.04
N SER A 155 7.20 -10.01 9.01
CA SER A 155 7.69 -9.21 7.88
C SER A 155 6.50 -8.59 7.14
N LEU A 156 6.48 -7.26 6.97
CA LEU A 156 5.56 -6.55 6.07
C LEU A 156 5.75 -6.94 4.59
N LYS A 157 6.77 -7.75 4.27
CA LYS A 157 6.97 -8.28 2.93
C LYS A 157 5.89 -9.33 2.65
N THR A 158 5.16 -9.13 1.56
CA THR A 158 4.29 -10.14 1.00
C THR A 158 5.11 -11.31 0.49
N ASP A 159 4.58 -12.50 0.68
CA ASP A 159 5.12 -13.76 0.18
C ASP A 159 4.09 -14.42 -0.77
N PRO A 160 4.51 -15.35 -1.64
CA PRO A 160 3.62 -15.92 -2.64
C PRO A 160 2.59 -16.90 -2.05
N SER A 161 2.62 -17.22 -0.75
CA SER A 161 1.63 -18.10 -0.16
C SER A 161 0.24 -17.47 -0.22
N VAL A 162 -0.73 -18.29 -0.63
CA VAL A 162 -2.14 -17.91 -0.64
C VAL A 162 -2.96 -19.13 -0.27
N VAL A 163 -3.94 -18.93 0.61
CA VAL A 163 -4.99 -19.93 0.82
C VAL A 163 -6.00 -19.69 -0.31
N LEU A 164 -5.83 -20.43 -1.42
CA LEU A 164 -6.72 -20.30 -2.59
C LEU A 164 -8.19 -20.49 -2.23
N ALA A 165 -8.45 -21.25 -1.15
CA ALA A 165 -9.78 -21.47 -0.61
C ALA A 165 -10.45 -20.18 -0.10
N ASP A 166 -9.72 -19.11 0.22
CA ASP A 166 -10.29 -17.85 0.72
C ASP A 166 -10.61 -16.84 -0.39
N ILE A 167 -10.27 -17.18 -1.64
CA ILE A 167 -10.56 -16.37 -2.81
C ILE A 167 -11.99 -16.69 -3.30
N VAL A 168 -12.76 -15.66 -3.62
CA VAL A 168 -14.13 -15.78 -4.15
C VAL A 168 -14.36 -14.82 -5.31
N GLY A 169 -15.38 -15.11 -6.10
CA GLY A 169 -15.88 -14.28 -7.18
C GLY A 169 -15.47 -14.74 -8.56
N ASP A 170 -16.37 -14.63 -9.53
CA ASP A 170 -16.11 -15.03 -10.93
C ASP A 170 -15.17 -14.05 -11.61
N LYS A 171 -15.21 -12.77 -11.19
CA LYS A 171 -14.38 -11.70 -11.74
C LYS A 171 -12.88 -11.96 -11.60
N ILE A 172 -12.45 -12.49 -10.45
CA ILE A 172 -11.01 -12.78 -10.25
C ILE A 172 -10.55 -13.94 -11.15
N GLU A 173 -11.43 -14.87 -11.53
CA GLU A 173 -11.11 -15.92 -12.51
C GLU A 173 -10.98 -15.35 -13.92
N GLU A 174 -11.87 -14.44 -14.30
CA GLU A 174 -11.80 -13.74 -15.59
C GLU A 174 -10.52 -12.91 -15.70
N ASP A 175 -10.22 -12.12 -14.66
CA ASP A 175 -9.01 -11.30 -14.59
C ASP A 175 -7.74 -12.16 -14.62
N THR A 176 -7.75 -13.30 -13.92
CA THR A 176 -6.65 -14.28 -13.98
C THR A 176 -6.46 -14.80 -15.40
N LYS A 177 -7.54 -15.20 -16.09
CA LYS A 177 -7.49 -15.69 -17.47
C LYS A 177 -6.97 -14.62 -18.44
N LEU A 178 -7.43 -13.37 -18.27
CA LEU A 178 -7.02 -12.23 -19.10
C LEU A 178 -5.51 -11.97 -18.96
N ILE A 179 -5.03 -11.85 -17.72
CA ILE A 179 -3.61 -11.57 -17.46
C ILE A 179 -2.75 -12.75 -17.91
N MET A 180 -3.20 -13.98 -17.67
CA MET A 180 -2.50 -15.18 -18.14
C MET A 180 -2.37 -15.21 -19.67
N LYS A 181 -3.40 -14.77 -20.40
CA LYS A 181 -3.30 -14.61 -21.86
C LYS A 181 -2.16 -13.66 -22.24
N TRP A 182 -2.00 -12.52 -21.58
CA TRP A 182 -0.89 -11.60 -21.85
C TRP A 182 0.47 -12.19 -21.46
N LEU A 183 0.53 -12.97 -20.39
CA LEU A 183 1.76 -13.61 -19.94
C LEU A 183 2.22 -14.74 -20.88
N THR A 184 1.30 -15.51 -21.47
CA THR A 184 1.63 -16.68 -22.30
C THR A 184 1.62 -16.39 -23.81
N THR A 185 1.10 -15.25 -24.26
CA THR A 185 1.10 -14.91 -25.69
C THR A 185 2.52 -14.54 -26.15
N GLU A 186 3.11 -15.36 -27.02
CA GLU A 186 4.40 -15.09 -27.66
C GLU A 186 4.30 -14.05 -28.80
N GLU A 187 3.10 -13.82 -29.32
CA GLU A 187 2.81 -13.05 -30.55
C GLU A 187 2.58 -11.55 -30.37
N MET A 188 3.00 -10.92 -29.27
CA MET A 188 2.83 -9.46 -29.11
C MET A 188 3.78 -8.62 -29.99
N GLY A 189 4.56 -9.24 -30.90
CA GLY A 189 5.48 -8.55 -31.81
C GLY A 189 6.65 -7.84 -31.12
N VAL A 190 6.82 -8.06 -29.81
CA VAL A 190 7.85 -7.42 -28.99
C VAL A 190 9.13 -8.25 -29.08
N LYS A 191 10.20 -7.67 -29.64
CA LYS A 191 11.54 -8.29 -29.73
C LYS A 191 12.29 -8.29 -28.38
N GLU A 192 11.64 -7.93 -27.27
CA GLU A 192 12.28 -7.83 -25.97
C GLU A 192 12.32 -9.20 -25.28
N ASN A 193 13.45 -9.52 -24.66
CA ASN A 193 13.62 -10.79 -23.94
C ASN A 193 12.67 -10.90 -22.73
N VAL A 194 12.27 -9.76 -22.16
CA VAL A 194 11.46 -9.66 -20.95
C VAL A 194 10.29 -8.71 -21.18
N CYS A 195 9.06 -9.16 -20.95
CA CYS A 195 7.87 -8.31 -21.01
C CYS A 195 7.35 -7.99 -19.62
N VAL A 196 6.80 -6.79 -19.44
CA VAL A 196 6.19 -6.35 -18.17
C VAL A 196 4.67 -6.28 -18.32
N VAL A 197 3.93 -6.85 -17.37
CA VAL A 197 2.48 -6.70 -17.22
C VAL A 197 2.19 -6.04 -15.87
N ALA A 198 1.31 -5.05 -15.84
CA ALA A 198 0.95 -4.33 -14.63
C ALA A 198 -0.46 -4.68 -14.14
N ILE A 199 -0.63 -4.74 -12.82
CA ILE A 199 -1.91 -4.78 -12.11
C ILE A 199 -1.99 -3.49 -11.28
N VAL A 200 -2.94 -2.64 -11.62
CA VAL A 200 -3.12 -1.30 -11.05
C VAL A 200 -4.45 -1.22 -10.31
N GLY A 201 -4.52 -0.44 -9.24
CA GLY A 201 -5.75 -0.29 -8.48
C GLY A 201 -5.55 0.27 -7.08
N MET A 202 -6.65 0.66 -6.44
CA MET A 202 -6.66 1.28 -5.12
C MET A 202 -6.05 0.38 -4.02
N PRO A 203 -5.63 0.94 -2.87
CA PRO A 203 -5.26 0.14 -1.70
C PRO A 203 -6.38 -0.84 -1.31
N GLY A 204 -6.02 -2.04 -0.86
CA GLY A 204 -7.01 -3.03 -0.38
C GLY A 204 -7.87 -3.73 -1.45
N ILE A 205 -7.81 -3.29 -2.72
CA ILE A 205 -8.67 -3.82 -3.80
C ILE A 205 -8.36 -5.27 -4.23
N GLY A 206 -7.31 -5.89 -3.70
CA GLY A 206 -6.96 -7.29 -4.02
C GLY A 206 -5.90 -7.51 -5.11
N LYS A 207 -5.13 -6.48 -5.51
CA LYS A 207 -4.03 -6.63 -6.50
C LYS A 207 -3.05 -7.74 -6.16
N THR A 208 -2.54 -7.73 -4.92
CA THR A 208 -1.61 -8.75 -4.41
C THR A 208 -2.26 -10.13 -4.40
N THR A 209 -3.55 -10.22 -4.08
CA THR A 209 -4.31 -11.49 -4.12
C THR A 209 -4.39 -12.04 -5.55
N LEU A 210 -4.69 -11.19 -6.53
CA LEU A 210 -4.71 -11.56 -7.95
C LEU A 210 -3.32 -11.99 -8.43
N ALA A 211 -2.27 -11.24 -8.07
CA ALA A 211 -0.89 -11.59 -8.41
C ALA A 211 -0.45 -12.92 -7.76
N LYS A 212 -0.83 -13.19 -6.51
CA LYS A 212 -0.58 -14.48 -5.84
C LYS A 212 -1.29 -15.63 -6.56
N LYS A 213 -2.54 -15.43 -6.99
CA LYS A 213 -3.29 -16.43 -7.77
C LYS A 213 -2.58 -16.74 -9.10
N ILE A 214 -2.13 -15.72 -9.82
CA ILE A 214 -1.36 -15.87 -11.07
C ILE A 214 -0.03 -16.57 -10.81
N PHE A 215 0.72 -16.18 -9.78
CA PHE A 215 2.01 -16.78 -9.46
C PHE A 215 1.88 -18.28 -9.19
N ASN A 216 0.80 -18.71 -8.55
CA ASN A 216 0.52 -20.11 -8.24
C ASN A 216 -0.26 -20.85 -9.35
N ASP A 217 -0.56 -20.20 -10.48
CA ASP A 217 -1.24 -20.85 -11.62
C ASP A 217 -0.36 -21.97 -12.20
N PRO A 218 -0.90 -23.18 -12.46
CA PRO A 218 -0.12 -24.30 -12.98
C PRO A 218 0.66 -23.96 -14.26
N ARG A 219 0.10 -23.12 -15.14
CA ARG A 219 0.79 -22.71 -16.38
C ARG A 219 2.04 -21.91 -16.09
N VAL A 220 2.01 -21.01 -15.09
CA VAL A 220 3.21 -20.30 -14.64
C VAL A 220 4.21 -21.30 -14.04
N GLN A 221 3.72 -22.27 -13.28
CA GLN A 221 4.58 -23.26 -12.65
C GLN A 221 5.31 -24.16 -13.65
N GLU A 222 4.68 -24.47 -14.79
CA GLU A 222 5.21 -25.34 -15.84
C GLU A 222 6.09 -24.59 -16.86
N GLU A 223 5.73 -23.34 -17.21
CA GLU A 223 6.36 -22.61 -18.33
C GLU A 223 7.68 -21.90 -17.95
N PHE A 224 7.86 -21.54 -16.67
CA PHE A 224 9.00 -20.74 -16.22
C PHE A 224 9.98 -21.55 -15.35
N HIS A 225 11.26 -21.50 -15.74
CA HIS A 225 12.35 -22.19 -15.03
C HIS A 225 12.65 -21.56 -13.67
N LEU A 226 12.60 -20.23 -13.59
CA LEU A 226 12.79 -19.47 -12.35
C LEU A 226 11.51 -18.68 -12.05
N LYS A 227 11.03 -18.77 -10.81
CA LYS A 227 9.84 -18.09 -10.33
C LYS A 227 10.16 -17.50 -8.98
N PHE A 228 10.05 -16.18 -8.84
CA PHE A 228 10.38 -15.52 -7.59
C PHE A 228 9.53 -14.26 -7.37
N TRP A 229 9.34 -13.92 -6.11
CA TRP A 229 8.43 -12.87 -5.66
C TRP A 229 9.18 -11.89 -4.77
N VAL A 230 9.06 -10.60 -5.06
CA VAL A 230 9.72 -9.56 -4.28
C VAL A 230 8.75 -8.43 -3.99
N CYS A 231 8.52 -8.16 -2.72
CA CYS A 231 7.80 -6.98 -2.25
C CYS A 231 8.74 -5.75 -2.26
N VAL A 232 8.32 -4.68 -2.93
CA VAL A 232 9.05 -3.42 -3.07
C VAL A 232 8.54 -2.43 -2.04
N SER A 233 9.12 -2.42 -0.84
CA SER A 233 8.75 -1.43 0.18
C SER A 233 9.29 -0.03 -0.18
N LYS A 234 8.51 0.99 0.17
CA LYS A 234 8.82 2.43 -0.05
C LYS A 234 10.18 2.87 0.50
N ASP A 235 10.66 2.22 1.57
CA ASP A 235 11.92 2.57 2.24
C ASP A 235 13.12 1.73 1.75
N VAL A 236 12.90 0.84 0.77
CA VAL A 236 13.95 -0.08 0.32
C VAL A 236 14.92 0.65 -0.62
N ARG A 237 16.14 0.84 -0.12
CA ARG A 237 17.29 1.29 -0.92
C ARG A 237 17.56 0.28 -2.04
N GLY A 238 17.87 0.74 -3.26
CA GLY A 238 18.03 -0.13 -4.43
C GLY A 238 18.96 -1.34 -4.24
N ILE A 239 20.03 -1.20 -3.44
CA ILE A 239 20.94 -2.31 -3.08
C ILE A 239 20.23 -3.41 -2.30
N GLU A 240 19.39 -3.06 -1.32
CA GLU A 240 18.62 -4.05 -0.52
C GLU A 240 17.58 -4.76 -1.39
N LEU A 241 16.98 -4.05 -2.34
CA LEU A 241 16.06 -4.65 -3.31
C LEU A 241 16.79 -5.66 -4.19
N LEU A 242 17.98 -5.32 -4.67
CA LEU A 242 18.79 -6.20 -5.51
C LEU A 242 19.24 -7.47 -4.76
N LYS A 243 19.66 -7.33 -3.50
CA LYS A 243 19.95 -8.48 -2.61
C LYS A 243 18.72 -9.37 -2.42
N SER A 244 17.55 -8.76 -2.19
CA SER A 244 16.29 -9.49 -2.05
C SER A 244 16.00 -10.28 -3.33
N ILE A 245 16.07 -9.64 -4.50
CA ILE A 245 15.87 -10.30 -5.79
C ILE A 245 16.83 -11.48 -5.97
N ILE A 246 18.12 -11.29 -5.70
CA ILE A 246 19.14 -12.36 -5.82
C ILE A 246 18.77 -13.56 -4.95
N ARG A 247 18.36 -13.30 -3.69
CA ARG A 247 17.99 -14.35 -2.74
C ARG A 247 16.73 -15.09 -3.17
N GLU A 248 15.68 -14.36 -3.55
CA GLU A 248 14.42 -14.98 -3.99
C GLU A 248 14.59 -15.74 -5.32
N ALA A 249 15.52 -15.33 -6.18
CA ALA A 249 15.90 -16.07 -7.38
C ALA A 249 16.75 -17.34 -7.11
N GLY A 250 16.98 -17.69 -5.84
CA GLY A 250 17.78 -18.86 -5.44
C GLY A 250 19.29 -18.63 -5.43
N GLY A 251 19.74 -17.38 -5.52
CA GLY A 251 21.13 -16.98 -5.44
C GLY A 251 21.61 -16.71 -4.02
N ASN A 252 22.93 -16.54 -3.89
CA ASN A 252 23.57 -16.11 -2.65
C ASN A 252 24.47 -14.91 -2.95
N HIS A 253 24.18 -13.77 -2.33
CA HIS A 253 25.00 -12.56 -2.47
C HIS A 253 26.14 -12.47 -1.45
N GLY A 254 26.22 -13.39 -0.48
CA GLY A 254 27.26 -13.38 0.55
C GLY A 254 27.36 -12.03 1.25
N ALA A 255 28.59 -11.51 1.32
CA ALA A 255 28.90 -10.21 1.88
C ALA A 255 28.95 -9.06 0.85
N ALA A 256 28.44 -9.28 -0.38
CA ALA A 256 28.43 -8.23 -1.39
C ALA A 256 27.49 -7.10 -0.99
N GLU A 257 28.00 -5.88 -1.05
CA GLU A 257 27.30 -4.66 -0.60
C GLU A 257 27.16 -3.65 -1.74
N GLU A 258 27.95 -3.78 -2.81
CA GLU A 258 28.00 -2.80 -3.88
C GLU A 258 27.27 -3.23 -5.14
N ARG A 259 26.78 -2.23 -5.89
CA ARG A 259 26.15 -2.42 -7.20
C ARG A 259 27.05 -3.19 -8.18
N SER A 260 28.35 -2.89 -8.18
CA SER A 260 29.38 -3.49 -9.03
C SER A 260 29.49 -5.01 -8.84
N GLU A 261 29.14 -5.51 -7.65
CA GLU A 261 29.16 -6.92 -7.30
C GLU A 261 27.79 -7.57 -7.55
N LEU A 262 26.72 -6.91 -7.11
CA LEU A 262 25.37 -7.47 -7.10
C LEU A 262 24.73 -7.55 -8.50
N VAL A 263 24.95 -6.56 -9.37
CA VAL A 263 24.38 -6.55 -10.72
C VAL A 263 24.87 -7.75 -11.55
N PRO A 264 26.19 -8.00 -11.69
CA PRO A 264 26.68 -9.16 -12.42
C PRO A 264 26.23 -10.49 -11.81
N MET A 265 26.03 -10.55 -10.49
CA MET A 265 25.50 -11.75 -9.83
C MET A 265 24.07 -12.04 -10.26
N LEU A 266 23.18 -11.04 -10.24
CA LEU A 266 21.81 -11.21 -10.72
C LEU A 266 21.79 -11.61 -12.19
N GLU A 267 22.55 -10.92 -13.03
CA GLU A 267 22.64 -11.23 -14.47
C GLU A 267 23.01 -12.69 -14.70
N ARG A 268 24.04 -13.19 -14.03
CA ARG A 268 24.49 -14.58 -14.15
C ARG A 268 23.44 -15.59 -13.67
N LEU A 269 22.65 -15.24 -12.64
CA LEU A 269 21.62 -16.13 -12.10
C LEU A 269 20.48 -16.37 -13.09
N ILE A 270 20.03 -15.31 -13.78
CA ILE A 270 18.89 -15.34 -14.70
C ILE A 270 19.31 -15.56 -16.17
N ARG A 271 20.60 -15.46 -16.49
CA ARG A 271 21.11 -15.57 -17.86
C ARG A 271 20.63 -16.85 -18.54
N GLY A 272 19.98 -16.69 -19.69
CA GLY A 272 19.53 -17.81 -20.52
C GLY A 272 18.41 -18.65 -19.89
N LYS A 273 17.80 -18.21 -18.78
CA LYS A 273 16.65 -18.87 -18.16
C LYS A 273 15.39 -18.05 -18.42
N LYS A 274 14.32 -18.72 -18.80
CA LYS A 274 12.97 -18.12 -18.88
C LYS A 274 12.44 -17.98 -17.46
N PHE A 275 12.24 -16.75 -16.98
CA PHE A 275 11.85 -16.48 -15.60
C PHE A 275 10.54 -15.70 -15.49
N PHE A 276 9.83 -15.90 -14.37
CA PHE A 276 8.66 -15.14 -13.94
C PHE A 276 9.00 -14.42 -12.62
N LEU A 277 8.97 -13.10 -12.64
CA LEU A 277 9.22 -12.27 -11.46
C LEU A 277 7.97 -11.47 -11.10
N VAL A 278 7.55 -11.51 -9.84
CA VAL A 278 6.54 -10.58 -9.32
C VAL A 278 7.21 -9.49 -8.51
N LEU A 279 7.04 -8.23 -8.93
CA LEU A 279 7.37 -7.06 -8.13
C LEU A 279 6.08 -6.51 -7.51
N ASP A 280 5.88 -6.79 -6.23
CA ASP A 280 4.64 -6.44 -5.52
C ASP A 280 4.75 -5.10 -4.79
N ASP A 281 3.70 -4.29 -4.89
CA ASP A 281 3.52 -2.95 -4.32
C ASP A 281 4.60 -1.94 -4.75
N VAL A 282 4.87 -1.84 -6.05
CA VAL A 282 5.85 -0.90 -6.61
C VAL A 282 5.34 0.54 -6.56
N TRP A 283 6.22 1.46 -6.18
CA TRP A 283 5.94 2.88 -5.99
C TRP A 283 6.53 3.75 -7.12
N PRO A 284 5.91 4.88 -7.49
CA PRO A 284 6.43 5.82 -8.51
C PRO A 284 7.87 6.28 -8.28
N GLU A 285 8.27 6.45 -7.02
CA GLU A 285 9.60 6.88 -6.61
C GLU A 285 10.69 5.85 -6.97
N SER A 286 10.30 4.61 -7.29
CA SER A 286 11.23 3.54 -7.67
C SER A 286 11.72 3.64 -9.12
N GLN A 287 11.30 4.63 -9.90
CA GLN A 287 11.71 4.77 -11.30
C GLN A 287 13.23 4.78 -11.49
N ASN A 288 13.97 5.55 -10.67
CA ASN A 288 15.43 5.60 -10.75
C ASN A 288 16.09 4.25 -10.42
N VAL A 289 15.48 3.48 -9.51
CA VAL A 289 15.94 2.13 -9.17
C VAL A 289 15.66 1.17 -10.33
N TRP A 290 14.49 1.27 -10.96
CA TRP A 290 14.18 0.50 -12.15
C TRP A 290 15.16 0.79 -13.30
N ASP A 291 15.20 2.03 -13.77
CA ASP A 291 16.01 2.44 -14.93
C ASP A 291 17.51 2.28 -14.69
N GLY A 292 17.96 2.67 -13.49
CA GLY A 292 19.37 2.72 -13.15
C GLY A 292 19.95 1.40 -12.67
N LEU A 293 19.14 0.48 -12.10
CA LEU A 293 19.65 -0.70 -11.41
C LEU A 293 19.05 -2.02 -11.89
N LEU A 294 17.73 -2.09 -12.11
CA LEU A 294 17.05 -3.38 -12.37
C LEU A 294 16.89 -3.67 -13.86
N ARG A 295 16.58 -2.66 -14.68
CA ARG A 295 16.24 -2.85 -16.10
C ARG A 295 17.36 -3.55 -16.87
N GLY A 296 18.61 -3.10 -16.68
CA GLY A 296 19.79 -3.67 -17.35
C GLY A 296 19.96 -5.17 -17.08
N PRO A 297 20.07 -5.60 -15.81
CA PRO A 297 20.18 -7.01 -15.46
C PRO A 297 19.07 -7.88 -16.02
N MET A 298 17.81 -7.42 -15.92
CA MET A 298 16.64 -8.22 -16.32
C MET A 298 16.69 -8.65 -17.78
N ILE A 299 17.22 -7.81 -18.67
CA ILE A 299 17.33 -8.10 -20.12
C ILE A 299 18.23 -9.33 -20.40
N SER A 300 19.07 -9.75 -19.44
CA SER A 300 19.88 -10.97 -19.55
C SER A 300 19.05 -12.27 -19.52
N GLY A 301 17.78 -12.21 -19.13
CA GLY A 301 16.87 -13.36 -19.17
C GLY A 301 16.69 -13.94 -20.57
N ALA A 302 16.23 -15.19 -20.65
CA ALA A 302 15.84 -15.76 -21.94
C ALA A 302 14.57 -15.09 -22.47
N CYS A 303 14.40 -15.12 -23.79
CA CYS A 303 13.15 -14.74 -24.44
C CYS A 303 11.96 -15.47 -23.81
N GLY A 304 10.85 -14.76 -23.68
CA GLY A 304 9.66 -15.27 -23.01
C GLY A 304 9.64 -15.02 -21.50
N SER A 305 10.67 -14.39 -20.92
CA SER A 305 10.62 -14.01 -19.50
C SER A 305 9.56 -12.94 -19.25
N ARG A 306 9.00 -12.91 -18.05
CA ARG A 306 7.87 -12.04 -17.69
C ARG A 306 8.07 -11.40 -16.31
N LEU A 307 7.75 -10.12 -16.23
CA LEU A 307 7.54 -9.41 -14.97
C LEU A 307 6.06 -9.13 -14.79
N LEU A 308 5.52 -9.47 -13.63
CA LEU A 308 4.22 -9.00 -13.16
C LEU A 308 4.46 -7.95 -12.07
N VAL A 309 3.85 -6.79 -12.22
CA VAL A 309 4.01 -5.67 -11.29
C VAL A 309 2.67 -5.34 -10.68
N THR A 310 2.59 -5.20 -9.36
CA THR A 310 1.40 -4.60 -8.72
C THR A 310 1.73 -3.19 -8.25
N THR A 311 0.81 -2.25 -8.45
CA THR A 311 1.01 -0.83 -8.10
C THR A 311 -0.31 -0.14 -7.82
N ARG A 312 -0.26 0.97 -7.09
CA ARG A 312 -1.40 1.89 -6.88
C ARG A 312 -1.47 3.01 -7.91
N ASP A 313 -0.36 3.25 -8.61
CA ASP A 313 -0.20 4.38 -9.53
C ASP A 313 0.19 3.88 -10.92
N ASP A 314 -0.63 4.23 -11.92
CA ASP A 314 -0.45 3.87 -13.33
C ASP A 314 0.86 4.41 -13.93
N LYS A 315 1.47 5.45 -13.33
CA LYS A 315 2.81 5.91 -13.72
C LYS A 315 3.85 4.78 -13.67
N VAL A 316 3.69 3.83 -12.75
CA VAL A 316 4.58 2.65 -12.65
C VAL A 316 4.49 1.80 -13.90
N ALA A 317 3.28 1.49 -14.38
CA ALA A 317 3.10 0.74 -15.62
C ALA A 317 3.76 1.44 -16.81
N ARG A 318 3.65 2.79 -16.87
CA ARG A 318 4.22 3.60 -17.95
C ARG A 318 5.74 3.62 -17.95
N PHE A 319 6.40 3.94 -16.83
CA PHE A 319 7.87 4.02 -16.83
C PHE A 319 8.52 2.64 -16.96
N MET A 320 7.85 1.57 -16.51
CA MET A 320 8.32 0.21 -16.71
C MET A 320 8.05 -0.34 -18.13
N ASN A 321 7.42 0.46 -18.99
CA ASN A 321 7.05 0.09 -20.35
C ASN A 321 6.20 -1.21 -20.39
N ALA A 322 5.17 -1.27 -19.53
CA ALA A 322 4.28 -2.42 -19.48
C ALA A 322 3.55 -2.61 -20.81
N ILE A 323 3.56 -3.84 -21.33
CA ILE A 323 2.88 -4.20 -22.58
C ILE A 323 1.35 -4.24 -22.42
N ALA A 324 0.90 -4.42 -21.17
CA ALA A 324 -0.50 -4.42 -20.78
C ALA A 324 -0.63 -4.01 -19.31
N SER A 325 -1.74 -3.37 -18.97
CA SER A 325 -2.09 -2.95 -17.61
C SER A 325 -3.54 -3.38 -17.33
N HIS A 326 -3.76 -4.09 -16.23
CA HIS A 326 -5.08 -4.46 -15.74
C HIS A 326 -5.47 -3.58 -14.57
N GLN A 327 -6.62 -2.91 -14.67
CA GLN A 327 -7.18 -2.16 -13.54
C GLN A 327 -8.07 -3.10 -12.73
N VAL A 328 -7.74 -3.33 -11.46
CA VAL A 328 -8.58 -4.14 -10.57
C VAL A 328 -9.84 -3.35 -10.22
N GLU A 329 -10.98 -3.93 -10.53
CA GLU A 329 -12.30 -3.36 -10.27
C GLU A 329 -12.79 -3.72 -8.86
N LYS A 330 -13.80 -2.99 -8.39
CA LYS A 330 -14.50 -3.35 -7.14
C LYS A 330 -15.24 -4.67 -7.37
N LEU A 331 -15.35 -5.47 -6.31
CA LEU A 331 -16.21 -6.64 -6.30
C LEU A 331 -17.66 -6.22 -6.55
N SER A 332 -18.45 -7.11 -7.18
CA SER A 332 -19.91 -6.95 -7.23
C SER A 332 -20.49 -7.10 -5.82
N ASP A 333 -21.75 -6.71 -5.65
CA ASP A 333 -22.45 -6.87 -4.38
C ASP A 333 -22.55 -8.35 -3.99
N GLU A 334 -22.75 -9.24 -4.96
CA GLU A 334 -22.82 -10.69 -4.76
C GLU A 334 -21.47 -11.29 -4.34
N ASP A 335 -20.37 -10.87 -4.97
CA ASP A 335 -19.03 -11.34 -4.66
C ASP A 335 -18.57 -10.79 -3.30
N SER A 336 -18.89 -9.53 -3.03
CA SER A 336 -18.66 -8.88 -1.72
C SER A 336 -19.39 -9.63 -0.61
N TRP A 337 -20.65 -10.00 -0.84
CA TRP A 337 -21.45 -10.75 0.13
C TRP A 337 -20.93 -12.17 0.35
N SER A 338 -20.56 -12.86 -0.73
CA SER A 338 -19.89 -14.16 -0.70
C SER A 338 -18.61 -14.13 0.12
N LEU A 339 -17.77 -13.11 -0.08
CA LEU A 339 -16.53 -12.93 0.68
C LEU A 339 -16.81 -12.75 2.17
N LEU A 340 -17.80 -11.90 2.51
CA LEU A 340 -18.18 -11.63 3.90
C LEU A 340 -18.70 -12.88 4.62
N ILE A 341 -19.59 -13.65 3.96
CA ILE A 341 -20.11 -14.91 4.52
C ILE A 341 -18.96 -15.87 4.81
N LYS A 342 -18.05 -16.02 3.86
CA LYS A 342 -16.94 -16.96 3.96
C LYS A 342 -15.98 -16.60 5.11
N GLN A 343 -15.64 -15.32 5.25
CA GLN A 343 -14.84 -14.84 6.37
C GLN A 343 -15.54 -15.06 7.72
N LYS A 344 -16.87 -14.90 7.77
CA LYS A 344 -17.64 -15.12 9.01
C LYS A 344 -17.71 -16.59 9.41
N LEU A 345 -17.80 -17.51 8.44
CA LEU A 345 -17.84 -18.96 8.69
C LEU A 345 -16.51 -19.50 9.22
N VAL A 346 -15.38 -18.97 8.73
CA VAL A 346 -14.04 -19.30 9.23
C VAL A 346 -13.87 -18.92 10.71
N VAL A 347 -14.48 -17.81 11.17
CA VAL A 347 -14.44 -17.40 12.58
C VAL A 347 -15.24 -18.36 13.48
N THR A 348 -16.34 -18.93 12.99
CA THR A 348 -17.18 -19.83 13.79
C THR A 348 -16.59 -21.23 14.00
N GLU A 349 -15.81 -21.75 13.04
CA GLU A 349 -15.14 -23.07 13.17
C GLU A 349 -13.95 -23.02 14.14
N VAL A 350 -13.23 -21.89 14.21
CA VAL A 350 -12.12 -21.69 15.16
C VAL A 350 -12.65 -21.58 16.60
N CYS A 351 -13.78 -20.91 16.82
CA CYS A 351 -14.40 -20.77 18.14
C CYS A 351 -15.09 -22.04 18.66
N SER A 352 -15.41 -23.00 17.80
CA SER A 352 -16.02 -24.29 18.20
C SER A 352 -15.00 -25.40 18.46
N SER A 353 -13.71 -25.10 18.29
CA SER A 353 -12.59 -26.02 18.50
C SER A 353 -11.68 -25.62 19.69
N SER A 354 -12.13 -24.71 20.56
CA SER A 354 -11.41 -24.26 21.77
C SER A 354 -12.09 -24.71 23.05
#